data_AF-A0A1Y4DYQ4-F1
#
_entry.id   AF-A0A1Y4DYQ4-F1
#
_cell.length_a   1.000
_cell.length_b   1.000
_cell.length_c   1.000
_cell.angle_alpha   90.00
_cell.angle_beta   90.00
_cell.angle_gamma   90.00
#
_symmetry.space_group_name_H-M   'P 1'
#
loop_
_entity.id
_entity.type
_entity.pdbx_description
1 polymer ?
#
loop_
_entity_poly.entity_id
_entity_poly.type
_entity_poly.pdbx_seq_one_letter_code
_entity_poly.pdbx_strand_id
1 'polypeptide(L)'
;MDLLAFILALAPILWLVVVLLVFRLPAWKASIGSFLIACALAFLMWHLPLREVATASLEGFCMALWPIVLVIIAAVFAYNLCVSTGAMDVIGRMICSISSDRRILALLIAWCFGGFMEGMAGFGTAVAIPAGMLVGLGFSPLSAVLVCLLANGVPTPYGSIGIPTVSLAGLVGLDPAQLAFTEAIQLAPFFIAAPFLIVLVAGSGNTQTASFAVRMRGVGIIALVSGVSFIVPTAVVAALVGPELSVVVGSICSLACTALLGMRAERADVLDARFHMKVDRSQAVGIREAIVAWSTFILIFVLLMGTSKLVAPLNAWLAQFSSTVVVYTGADPGSLSFSWVNTPGVWIIVAALAGGRIQGAGAGQMARVFAATVRQMMPTVVTMLAVLGCAKVMGYAGMISSISAFCIQMTGGLYPLVAPWIGMVGAFVTGSGTSSGMLFGPVQAQAASALGADPYWMVALNELGVAAGKMLSPQTLAIGLASVRVVGKDAELLRSVLPYALGFLVAMSLIAMAGTML
;
A
#
# COMPACT_ATOMS: atom_id res chain seq x y z
N MET A 1 10.50 22.78 27.24
CA MET A 1 9.73 21.53 27.07
C MET A 1 10.68 20.41 27.42
N ASP A 2 10.28 19.50 28.31
CA ASP A 2 11.18 18.48 28.84
C ASP A 2 11.57 17.46 27.77
N LEU A 3 12.86 17.40 27.43
CA LEU A 3 13.47 16.33 26.64
C LEU A 3 13.04 14.94 27.16
N LEU A 4 12.80 14.83 28.47
CA LEU A 4 12.26 13.65 29.11
C LEU A 4 10.88 13.25 28.55
N ALA A 5 9.94 14.20 28.42
CA ALA A 5 8.61 13.93 27.87
C ALA A 5 8.68 13.47 26.42
N PHE A 6 9.59 14.04 25.63
CA PHE A 6 9.86 13.59 24.25
C PHE A 6 10.35 12.14 24.20
N ILE A 7 11.38 11.81 24.99
CA ILE A 7 11.97 10.46 25.02
C ILE A 7 10.93 9.43 25.50
N LEU A 8 10.16 9.75 26.53
CA LEU A 8 9.11 8.88 27.05
C LEU A 8 7.97 8.71 26.03
N ALA A 9 7.54 9.78 25.37
CA ALA A 9 6.50 9.70 24.34
C ALA A 9 6.93 8.85 23.13
N LEU A 10 8.23 8.80 22.82
CA LEU A 10 8.78 7.92 21.80
C LEU A 10 8.88 6.45 22.23
N ALA A 11 8.82 6.12 23.53
CA ALA A 11 9.06 4.76 24.01
C ALA A 11 8.15 3.68 23.38
N PRO A 12 6.83 3.89 23.20
CA PRO A 12 5.98 2.92 22.49
C PRO A 12 6.47 2.64 21.06
N ILE A 13 6.85 3.71 20.34
CA ILE A 13 7.32 3.64 18.96
C ILE A 13 8.70 2.97 18.91
N LEU A 14 9.64 3.37 19.77
CA LEU A 14 10.97 2.76 19.85
C LEU A 14 10.90 1.28 20.22
N TRP A 15 9.95 0.90 21.10
CA TRP A 15 9.69 -0.49 21.41
C TRP A 15 9.32 -1.30 20.16
N LEU A 16 8.39 -0.81 19.34
CA LEU A 16 8.05 -1.44 18.05
C LEU A 16 9.30 -1.65 17.18
N VAL A 17 10.10 -0.60 17.02
CA VAL A 17 11.33 -0.61 16.23
C VAL A 17 12.31 -1.68 16.73
N VAL A 18 12.60 -1.67 18.03
CA VAL A 18 13.56 -2.60 18.64
C VAL A 18 13.05 -4.04 18.56
N VAL A 19 11.77 -4.28 18.87
CA VAL A 19 11.20 -5.63 18.86
C VAL A 19 11.15 -6.23 17.46
N LEU A 20 10.85 -5.42 16.45
CA LEU A 20 10.76 -5.88 15.06
C LEU A 20 12.14 -6.07 14.42
N LEU A 21 13.08 -5.15 14.65
CA LEU A 21 14.40 -5.21 14.01
C LEU A 21 15.41 -6.09 14.76
N VAL A 22 15.47 -5.96 16.09
CA VAL A 22 16.48 -6.62 16.92
C VAL A 22 15.99 -8.00 17.36
N PHE A 23 14.83 -8.05 18.00
CA PHE A 23 14.28 -9.31 18.52
C PHE A 23 13.55 -10.14 17.45
N ARG A 24 13.25 -9.55 16.28
CA ARG A 24 12.58 -10.19 15.14
C ARG A 24 11.27 -10.90 15.55
N LEU A 25 10.56 -10.35 16.52
CA LEU A 25 9.27 -10.91 16.94
C LEU A 25 8.18 -10.56 15.92
N PRO A 26 7.10 -11.36 15.84
CA PRO A 26 5.95 -11.04 15.00
C PRO A 26 5.34 -9.67 15.33
N ALA A 27 4.92 -8.92 14.30
CA ALA A 27 4.38 -7.56 14.43
C ALA A 27 3.22 -7.42 15.41
N TRP A 28 2.34 -8.42 15.49
CA TRP A 28 1.23 -8.41 16.44
C TRP A 28 1.69 -8.43 17.91
N LYS A 29 2.77 -9.16 18.23
CA LYS A 29 3.35 -9.18 19.59
C LYS A 29 4.01 -7.84 19.91
N ALA A 30 4.76 -7.30 18.94
CA ALA A 30 5.41 -6.01 19.07
C ALA A 30 4.39 -4.89 19.34
N SER A 31 3.28 -4.91 18.59
CA SER A 31 2.20 -3.91 18.70
C SER A 31 1.45 -3.98 20.02
N ILE A 32 1.19 -5.18 20.56
CA ILE A 32 0.63 -5.31 21.91
C ILE A 32 1.57 -4.67 22.94
N GLY A 33 2.87 -4.95 22.88
CA GLY A 33 3.83 -4.34 23.80
C GLY A 33 3.85 -2.81 23.71
N SER A 34 3.84 -2.26 22.49
CA SER A 34 3.72 -0.80 22.27
C SER A 34 2.48 -0.22 22.91
N PHE A 35 1.34 -0.85 22.68
CA PHE A 35 0.06 -0.42 23.24
C PHE A 35 0.08 -0.43 24.77
N LEU A 36 0.60 -1.49 25.39
CA LEU A 36 0.71 -1.58 26.84
C LEU A 36 1.65 -0.52 27.42
N ILE A 37 2.77 -0.22 26.75
CA ILE A 37 3.70 0.85 27.15
C ILE A 37 3.00 2.20 27.04
N ALA A 38 2.27 2.47 25.96
CA ALA A 38 1.50 3.70 25.80
C ALA A 38 0.46 3.87 26.91
N CYS A 39 -0.31 2.82 27.23
CA CYS A 39 -1.28 2.85 28.34
C CYS A 39 -0.61 3.12 29.70
N ALA A 40 0.52 2.46 29.96
CA ALA A 40 1.26 2.65 31.21
C ALA A 40 1.79 4.08 31.35
N LEU A 41 2.39 4.63 30.28
CA LEU A 41 2.90 6.01 30.27
C LEU A 41 1.76 7.04 30.35
N ALA A 42 0.64 6.80 29.67
CA ALA A 42 -0.51 7.70 29.69
C ALA A 42 -1.05 7.85 31.12
N PHE A 43 -1.16 6.73 31.84
CA PHE A 43 -1.62 6.71 33.22
C PHE A 43 -0.58 7.28 34.21
N LEU A 44 0.68 6.84 34.12
CA LEU A 44 1.70 7.14 35.14
C LEU A 44 2.35 8.53 34.97
N MET A 45 2.63 8.93 33.72
CA MET A 45 3.44 10.13 33.43
C MET A 45 2.60 11.30 32.91
N TRP A 46 1.59 11.02 32.10
CA TRP A 46 0.65 12.05 31.61
C TRP A 46 -0.61 12.17 32.47
N HIS A 47 -0.71 11.39 33.55
CA HIS A 47 -1.79 11.42 34.54
C HIS A 47 -3.20 11.30 33.94
N LEU A 48 -3.33 10.60 32.82
CA LEU A 48 -4.62 10.36 32.18
C LEU A 48 -5.41 9.34 33.03
N PRO A 49 -6.66 9.65 33.46
CA PRO A 49 -7.45 8.73 34.27
C PRO A 49 -7.64 7.37 33.59
N LEU A 50 -7.67 6.29 34.38
CA LEU A 50 -7.78 4.93 33.84
C LEU A 50 -9.02 4.73 32.94
N ARG A 51 -10.12 5.42 33.26
CA ARG A 51 -11.35 5.42 32.45
C ARG A 51 -11.12 6.04 31.07
N GLU A 52 -10.36 7.13 31.00
CA GLU A 52 -10.01 7.81 29.75
C GLU A 52 -9.06 6.94 28.92
N VAL A 53 -8.05 6.31 29.54
CA VAL A 53 -7.18 5.34 28.87
C VAL A 53 -7.99 4.18 28.26
N ALA A 54 -8.92 3.60 29.04
CA ALA A 54 -9.74 2.49 28.59
C ALA A 54 -10.68 2.88 27.44
N THR A 55 -11.32 4.04 27.54
CA THR A 55 -12.26 4.53 26.51
C THR A 55 -11.55 5.01 25.25
N ALA A 56 -10.35 5.61 25.36
CA ALA A 56 -9.47 5.91 24.22
C ALA A 56 -9.06 4.62 23.49
N SER A 57 -8.68 3.59 24.24
CA SER A 57 -8.34 2.28 23.68
C SER A 57 -9.53 1.65 22.94
N LEU A 58 -10.72 1.72 23.55
CA LEU A 58 -11.95 1.19 22.95
C LEU A 58 -12.31 1.92 21.66
N GLU A 59 -12.17 3.25 21.61
CA GLU A 59 -12.37 4.03 20.40
C GLU A 59 -11.45 3.56 19.26
N GLY A 60 -10.15 3.37 19.56
CA GLY A 60 -9.18 2.84 18.60
C GLY A 60 -9.54 1.43 18.12
N PHE A 61 -10.00 0.55 19.01
CA PHE A 61 -10.41 -0.81 18.66
C PHE A 61 -11.66 -0.83 17.76
N CYS A 62 -12.62 0.02 18.07
CA CYS A 62 -13.83 0.22 17.29
C CYS A 62 -13.51 0.73 15.87
N MET A 63 -12.62 1.73 15.75
CA MET A 63 -12.10 2.22 14.47
C MET A 63 -11.37 1.13 13.68
N ALA A 64 -10.64 0.24 14.35
CA ALA A 64 -9.94 -0.86 13.69
C ALA A 64 -10.89 -1.95 13.19
N LEU A 65 -11.86 -2.39 14.00
CA LEU A 65 -12.67 -3.57 13.68
C LEU A 65 -13.61 -3.35 12.49
N TRP A 66 -14.35 -2.24 12.48
CA TRP A 66 -15.45 -2.10 11.54
C TRP A 66 -15.00 -1.62 10.15
N PRO A 67 -14.44 -0.40 9.96
CA PRO A 67 -14.06 0.02 8.62
C PRO A 67 -12.77 -0.65 8.13
N ILE A 68 -11.77 -0.90 8.99
CA ILE A 68 -10.44 -1.32 8.55
C ILE A 68 -10.35 -2.83 8.39
N VAL A 69 -10.57 -3.58 9.48
CA VAL A 69 -10.43 -5.05 9.49
C VAL A 69 -11.43 -5.71 8.53
N LEU A 70 -12.65 -5.20 8.42
CA LEU A 70 -13.63 -5.69 7.46
C LEU A 70 -13.11 -5.60 6.02
N VAL A 71 -12.53 -4.46 5.62
CA VAL A 71 -11.98 -4.26 4.27
C VAL A 71 -10.77 -5.16 4.06
N ILE A 72 -9.87 -5.29 5.04
CA ILE A 72 -8.71 -6.21 4.95
C ILE A 72 -9.19 -7.65 4.70
N ILE A 73 -10.12 -8.16 5.52
CA ILE A 73 -10.62 -9.54 5.38
C ILE A 73 -11.34 -9.71 4.05
N ALA A 74 -12.16 -8.75 3.63
CA ALA A 74 -12.89 -8.79 2.37
C ALA A 74 -11.96 -8.83 1.16
N ALA A 75 -10.96 -7.95 1.12
CA ALA A 75 -9.99 -7.84 0.03
C ALA A 75 -9.15 -9.12 -0.09
N VAL A 76 -8.60 -9.60 1.01
CA VAL A 76 -7.81 -10.84 1.04
C VAL A 76 -8.70 -12.06 0.74
N PHE A 77 -9.97 -12.05 1.14
CA PHE A 77 -10.91 -13.12 0.79
C PHE A 77 -11.18 -13.17 -0.72
N ALA A 78 -11.46 -12.01 -1.34
CA ALA A 78 -11.66 -11.92 -2.78
C ALA A 78 -10.45 -12.45 -3.56
N TYR A 79 -9.25 -12.08 -3.11
CA TYR A 79 -8.00 -12.58 -3.66
C TYR A 79 -7.83 -14.09 -3.47
N ASN A 80 -7.92 -14.59 -2.23
CA ASN A 80 -7.74 -16.01 -1.91
C ASN A 80 -8.75 -16.89 -2.65
N LEU A 81 -9.97 -16.38 -2.88
CA LEU A 81 -10.97 -17.08 -3.66
C LEU A 81 -10.58 -17.16 -5.14
N CYS A 82 -10.06 -16.08 -5.74
CA CYS A 82 -9.54 -16.09 -7.11
C CYS A 82 -8.31 -16.99 -7.29
N VAL A 83 -7.48 -17.12 -6.25
CA VAL A 83 -6.39 -18.12 -6.24
C VAL A 83 -6.97 -19.54 -6.18
N SER A 84 -7.93 -19.77 -5.28
CA SER A 84 -8.54 -21.08 -5.10
C SER A 84 -9.33 -21.57 -6.32
N THR A 85 -9.84 -20.68 -7.16
CA THR A 85 -10.52 -21.00 -8.43
C THR A 85 -9.56 -21.17 -9.61
N GLY A 86 -8.28 -20.83 -9.46
CA GLY A 86 -7.29 -20.82 -10.55
C GLY A 86 -7.42 -19.61 -11.50
N ALA A 87 -8.29 -18.65 -11.18
CA ALA A 87 -8.46 -17.43 -11.98
C ALA A 87 -7.16 -16.62 -12.08
N MET A 88 -6.35 -16.59 -11.01
CA MET A 88 -5.05 -15.92 -11.00
C MET A 88 -4.06 -16.52 -12.00
N ASP A 89 -4.07 -17.85 -12.17
CA ASP A 89 -3.17 -18.51 -13.13
C ASP A 89 -3.57 -18.19 -14.57
N VAL A 90 -4.87 -18.05 -14.85
CA VAL A 90 -5.38 -17.58 -16.15
C VAL A 90 -4.90 -16.15 -16.40
N ILE A 91 -5.07 -15.24 -15.44
CA ILE A 91 -4.64 -13.84 -15.56
C ILE A 91 -3.13 -13.77 -15.81
N GLY A 92 -2.34 -14.53 -15.05
CA GLY A 92 -0.89 -14.59 -15.23
C GLY A 92 -0.48 -15.05 -16.63
N ARG A 93 -1.10 -16.13 -17.14
CA ARG A 93 -0.84 -16.62 -18.51
C ARG A 93 -1.19 -15.60 -19.59
N MET A 94 -2.30 -14.87 -19.44
CA MET A 94 -2.69 -13.81 -20.38
C MET A 94 -1.60 -12.74 -20.49
N ILE A 95 -1.08 -12.26 -19.36
CA ILE A 95 -0.10 -11.17 -19.31
C ILE A 95 1.25 -11.61 -19.90
N CYS A 96 1.70 -12.81 -19.57
CA CYS A 96 2.95 -13.37 -20.09
C CYS A 96 2.93 -13.56 -21.62
N SER A 97 1.75 -13.73 -22.24
CA SER A 97 1.63 -13.98 -23.68
C SER A 97 1.79 -12.75 -24.58
N ILE A 98 1.87 -11.54 -24.00
CA ILE A 98 1.74 -10.27 -24.72
C ILE A 98 2.99 -9.88 -25.52
N SER A 99 4.19 -10.12 -24.99
CA SER A 99 5.47 -9.73 -25.63
C SER A 99 6.55 -10.76 -25.35
N SER A 100 7.53 -10.88 -26.24
CA SER A 100 8.75 -11.67 -25.99
C SER A 100 9.89 -10.84 -25.39
N ASP A 101 9.78 -9.51 -25.32
CA ASP A 101 10.82 -8.65 -24.77
C ASP A 101 10.79 -8.65 -23.24
N ARG A 102 11.93 -9.02 -22.64
CA ARG A 102 12.14 -9.07 -21.20
C ARG A 102 11.75 -7.77 -20.48
N ARG A 103 12.05 -6.61 -21.07
CA ARG A 103 11.82 -5.29 -20.46
C ARG A 103 10.33 -4.97 -20.43
N ILE A 104 9.61 -5.28 -21.51
CA ILE A 104 8.16 -5.09 -21.59
C ILE A 104 7.44 -6.04 -20.64
N LEU A 105 7.87 -7.31 -20.58
CA LEU A 105 7.35 -8.29 -19.62
C LEU A 105 7.55 -7.83 -18.17
N ALA A 106 8.69 -7.23 -17.84
CA ALA A 106 8.92 -6.65 -16.52
C ALA A 106 7.93 -5.51 -16.19
N LEU A 107 7.63 -4.62 -17.15
CA LEU A 107 6.62 -3.58 -16.96
C LEU A 107 5.21 -4.18 -16.78
N LEU A 108 4.82 -5.10 -17.66
CA LEU A 108 3.48 -5.72 -17.59
C LEU A 108 3.27 -6.49 -16.28
N ILE A 109 4.27 -7.24 -15.83
CA ILE A 109 4.16 -8.16 -14.70
C ILE A 109 4.47 -7.45 -13.37
N ALA A 110 5.61 -6.77 -13.24
CA ALA A 110 5.98 -6.15 -11.97
C ALA A 110 5.29 -4.80 -11.74
N TRP A 111 5.24 -3.94 -12.76
CA TRP A 111 4.67 -2.59 -12.62
C TRP A 111 3.14 -2.62 -12.70
N CYS A 112 2.58 -3.06 -13.82
CA CYS A 112 1.13 -3.00 -14.02
C CYS A 112 0.41 -4.07 -13.16
N PHE A 113 0.73 -5.35 -13.35
CA PHE A 113 0.08 -6.42 -12.59
C PHE A 113 0.48 -6.41 -11.10
N GLY A 114 1.74 -6.14 -10.77
CA GLY A 114 2.16 -5.95 -9.38
C GLY A 114 1.46 -4.77 -8.71
N GLY A 115 1.30 -3.63 -9.40
CA GLY A 115 0.51 -2.51 -8.92
C GLY A 115 -0.97 -2.86 -8.71
N PHE A 116 -1.56 -3.64 -9.61
CA PHE A 116 -2.92 -4.18 -9.44
C PHE A 116 -3.02 -5.08 -8.19
N MET A 117 -2.04 -5.95 -7.99
CA MET A 117 -1.96 -6.84 -6.82
C MET A 117 -1.75 -6.07 -5.52
N GLU A 118 -0.98 -4.99 -5.53
CA GLU A 118 -0.83 -4.11 -4.37
C GLU A 118 -2.16 -3.43 -4.05
N GLY A 119 -2.85 -2.89 -5.06
CA GLY A 119 -4.16 -2.30 -4.92
C GLY A 119 -5.24 -3.29 -4.44
N MET A 120 -5.20 -4.55 -4.85
CA MET A 120 -6.25 -5.51 -4.50
C MET A 120 -5.99 -6.30 -3.21
N ALA A 121 -4.76 -6.77 -3.02
CA ALA A 121 -4.44 -7.74 -1.98
C ALA A 121 -3.42 -7.20 -0.96
N GLY A 122 -2.41 -6.45 -1.40
CA GLY A 122 -1.36 -5.93 -0.54
C GLY A 122 -0.53 -7.02 0.16
N PHE A 123 0.03 -6.70 1.34
CA PHE A 123 0.78 -7.65 2.22
C PHE A 123 1.90 -8.45 1.52
N GLY A 124 2.57 -7.83 0.54
CA GLY A 124 3.69 -8.45 -0.18
C GLY A 124 3.28 -9.39 -1.33
N THR A 125 1.99 -9.59 -1.58
CA THR A 125 1.50 -10.35 -2.75
C THR A 125 1.92 -9.71 -4.07
N ALA A 126 1.94 -8.38 -4.12
CA ALA A 126 2.45 -7.55 -5.22
C ALA A 126 3.91 -7.81 -5.58
N VAL A 127 4.70 -8.34 -4.64
CA VAL A 127 6.08 -8.72 -4.86
C VAL A 127 6.20 -10.21 -5.13
N ALA A 128 5.56 -11.04 -4.29
CA ALA A 128 5.71 -12.48 -4.32
C ALA A 128 5.28 -13.10 -5.66
N ILE A 129 4.08 -12.78 -6.13
CA ILE A 129 3.47 -13.43 -7.30
C ILE A 129 4.16 -12.97 -8.59
N PRO A 130 4.30 -11.65 -8.85
CA PRO A 130 4.99 -11.19 -10.05
C PRO A 130 6.44 -11.67 -10.10
N ALA A 131 7.15 -11.74 -8.96
CA ALA A 131 8.51 -12.28 -8.92
C ALA A 131 8.55 -13.76 -9.34
N GLY A 132 7.62 -14.58 -8.83
CA GLY A 132 7.49 -15.98 -9.23
C GLY A 132 7.22 -16.15 -10.73
N MET A 133 6.33 -15.31 -11.29
CA MET A 133 6.04 -15.29 -12.73
C MET A 133 7.26 -14.92 -13.56
N LEU A 134 8.01 -13.87 -13.17
CA LEU A 134 9.22 -13.44 -13.86
C LEU A 134 10.30 -14.53 -13.82
N VAL A 135 10.48 -15.23 -12.70
CA VAL A 135 11.41 -16.37 -12.61
C VAL A 135 10.97 -17.52 -13.53
N GLY A 136 9.68 -17.82 -13.60
CA GLY A 136 9.12 -18.81 -14.53
C GLY A 136 9.41 -18.50 -16.00
N LEU A 137 9.57 -17.22 -16.35
CA LEU A 137 9.94 -16.75 -17.69
C LEU A 137 11.46 -16.72 -17.94
N GLY A 138 12.29 -17.04 -16.94
CA GLY A 138 13.75 -17.07 -17.06
C GLY A 138 14.48 -15.82 -16.52
N PHE A 139 13.83 -14.98 -15.71
CA PHE A 139 14.56 -13.98 -14.93
C PHE A 139 15.40 -14.64 -13.83
N SER A 140 16.55 -14.05 -13.52
CA SER A 140 17.29 -14.43 -12.32
C SER A 140 16.45 -14.10 -11.09
N PRO A 141 16.37 -15.00 -10.08
CA PRO A 141 15.54 -14.82 -8.89
C PRO A 141 15.71 -13.47 -8.20
N LEU A 142 16.95 -13.03 -7.98
CA LEU A 142 17.22 -11.73 -7.34
C LEU A 142 16.75 -10.55 -8.18
N SER A 143 16.97 -10.56 -9.49
CA SER A 143 16.54 -9.45 -10.35
C SER A 143 15.02 -9.40 -10.48
N ALA A 144 14.34 -10.55 -10.50
CA ALA A 144 12.88 -10.61 -10.48
C ALA A 144 12.32 -9.93 -9.22
N VAL A 145 12.82 -10.32 -8.05
CA VAL A 145 12.38 -9.72 -6.78
C VAL A 145 12.74 -8.23 -6.71
N LEU A 146 13.95 -7.85 -7.11
CA LEU A 146 14.38 -6.44 -7.12
C LEU A 146 13.46 -5.57 -7.98
N VAL A 147 13.13 -6.01 -9.19
CA VAL A 147 12.21 -5.30 -10.09
C VAL A 147 10.83 -5.15 -9.43
N CYS A 148 10.31 -6.19 -8.80
CA CYS A 148 9.03 -6.14 -8.10
C CYS A 148 9.04 -5.23 -6.87
N LEU A 149 10.16 -5.14 -6.13
CA LEU A 149 10.30 -4.21 -5.01
C LEU A 149 10.26 -2.76 -5.48
N LEU A 150 11.00 -2.43 -6.56
CA LEU A 150 11.00 -1.10 -7.16
C LEU A 150 9.60 -0.70 -7.63
N ALA A 151 8.87 -1.65 -8.23
CA ALA A 151 7.50 -1.42 -8.66
C ALA A 151 6.55 -1.17 -7.48
N ASN A 152 6.70 -1.94 -6.40
CA ASN A 152 5.81 -1.87 -5.25
C ASN A 152 5.98 -0.60 -4.42
N GLY A 153 7.18 -0.01 -4.43
CA GLY A 153 7.54 1.18 -3.64
C GLY A 153 6.90 2.50 -4.06
N VAL A 154 5.88 2.49 -4.91
CA VAL A 154 5.16 3.68 -5.38
C VAL A 154 3.66 3.59 -5.09
N PRO A 155 2.90 2.56 -5.53
CA PRO A 155 1.46 2.48 -5.31
C PRO A 155 1.03 2.16 -3.87
N THR A 156 1.98 2.01 -2.95
CA THR A 156 1.77 1.52 -1.57
C THR A 156 0.68 2.24 -0.79
N PRO A 157 0.53 3.58 -0.84
CA PRO A 157 -0.49 4.27 -0.03
C PRO A 157 -1.93 3.80 -0.35
N TYR A 158 -2.16 3.39 -1.60
CA TYR A 158 -3.45 2.90 -2.07
C TYR A 158 -3.58 1.36 -1.96
N GLY A 159 -2.62 0.71 -1.30
CA GLY A 159 -2.58 -0.73 -1.17
C GLY A 159 -3.78 -1.28 -0.42
N SER A 160 -4.14 -2.53 -0.70
CA SER A 160 -5.27 -3.22 -0.07
C SER A 160 -6.58 -2.43 -0.14
N ILE A 161 -6.91 -1.86 -1.30
CA ILE A 161 -8.11 -1.06 -1.54
C ILE A 161 -8.07 0.23 -0.71
N GLY A 162 -6.97 0.96 -0.81
CA GLY A 162 -6.84 2.29 -0.19
C GLY A 162 -6.70 2.30 1.33
N ILE A 163 -6.55 1.15 1.99
CA ILE A 163 -6.58 1.06 3.46
C ILE A 163 -5.56 1.98 4.14
N PRO A 164 -4.28 2.07 3.72
CA PRO A 164 -3.34 3.01 4.34
C PRO A 164 -3.89 4.44 4.35
N THR A 165 -4.29 4.97 3.19
CA THR A 165 -4.86 6.32 3.07
C THR A 165 -6.19 6.50 3.80
N VAL A 166 -7.18 5.61 3.62
CA VAL A 166 -8.50 5.71 4.29
C VAL A 166 -8.34 5.72 5.79
N SER A 167 -7.51 4.81 6.29
CA SER A 167 -7.38 4.62 7.71
C SER A 167 -6.58 5.78 8.33
N LEU A 168 -5.54 6.25 7.66
CA LEU A 168 -4.79 7.45 8.05
C LEU A 168 -5.72 8.68 8.10
N ALA A 169 -6.46 8.94 7.02
CA ALA A 169 -7.41 10.05 6.93
C ALA A 169 -8.44 10.01 8.07
N GLY A 170 -9.02 8.83 8.33
CA GLY A 170 -9.97 8.63 9.42
C GLY A 170 -9.36 8.84 10.81
N LEU A 171 -8.09 8.48 11.01
CA LEU A 171 -7.40 8.68 12.29
C LEU A 171 -7.16 10.17 12.58
N VAL A 172 -6.76 10.94 11.57
CA VAL A 172 -6.43 12.38 11.72
C VAL A 172 -7.58 13.33 11.40
N GLY A 173 -8.76 12.80 11.01
CA GLY A 173 -9.95 13.60 10.73
C GLY A 173 -9.92 14.35 9.39
N LEU A 174 -9.22 13.83 8.39
CA LEU A 174 -9.14 14.42 7.04
C LEU A 174 -10.09 13.71 6.06
N ASP A 175 -10.48 14.38 4.96
CA ASP A 175 -11.24 13.74 3.89
C ASP A 175 -10.34 12.73 3.14
N PRO A 176 -10.75 11.45 3.02
CA PRO A 176 -9.93 10.42 2.38
C PRO A 176 -9.62 10.69 0.91
N ALA A 177 -10.55 11.29 0.15
CA ALA A 177 -10.35 11.54 -1.29
C ALA A 177 -9.37 12.69 -1.52
N GLN A 178 -9.47 13.76 -0.72
CA GLN A 178 -8.51 14.87 -0.78
C GLN A 178 -7.11 14.44 -0.34
N LEU A 179 -6.98 13.61 0.70
CA LEU A 179 -5.69 13.05 1.09
C LEU A 179 -5.11 12.15 0.00
N ALA A 180 -5.93 11.24 -0.54
CA ALA A 180 -5.57 10.36 -1.64
C ALA A 180 -5.09 11.13 -2.87
N PHE A 181 -5.74 12.23 -3.22
CA PHE A 181 -5.32 13.07 -4.35
C PHE A 181 -3.99 13.75 -4.06
N THR A 182 -3.79 14.27 -2.85
CA THR A 182 -2.54 14.93 -2.44
C THR A 182 -1.35 13.95 -2.50
N GLU A 183 -1.54 12.74 -1.99
CA GLU A 183 -0.57 11.64 -2.11
C GLU A 183 -0.25 11.32 -3.58
N ALA A 184 -1.25 11.36 -4.47
CA ALA A 184 -1.05 11.07 -5.90
C ALA A 184 -0.16 12.13 -6.54
N ILE A 185 -0.43 13.40 -6.26
CA ILE A 185 0.38 14.51 -6.78
C ILE A 185 1.83 14.42 -6.28
N GLN A 186 2.01 14.14 -4.98
CA GLN A 186 3.34 13.97 -4.40
C GLN A 186 4.08 12.75 -4.97
N LEU A 187 3.38 11.65 -5.27
CA LEU A 187 3.95 10.44 -5.86
C LEU A 187 4.13 10.50 -7.38
N ALA A 188 3.50 11.45 -8.07
CA ALA A 188 3.45 11.48 -9.54
C ALA A 188 4.83 11.40 -10.23
N PRO A 189 5.89 12.10 -9.74
CA PRO A 189 7.23 11.95 -10.31
C PRO A 189 7.77 10.51 -10.20
N PHE A 190 7.44 9.79 -9.13
CA PHE A 190 7.89 8.43 -8.89
C PHE A 190 7.10 7.40 -9.71
N PHE A 191 5.82 7.64 -9.96
CA PHE A 191 5.04 6.85 -10.91
C PHE A 191 5.60 6.92 -12.33
N ILE A 192 6.15 8.08 -12.71
CA ILE A 192 6.80 8.26 -14.01
C ILE A 192 8.20 7.64 -13.99
N ALA A 193 8.98 7.81 -12.92
CA ALA A 193 10.37 7.34 -12.84
C ALA A 193 10.50 5.81 -12.67
N ALA A 194 9.61 5.17 -11.91
CA ALA A 194 9.72 3.75 -11.58
C ALA A 194 9.75 2.82 -12.81
N PRO A 195 8.89 2.98 -13.84
CA PRO A 195 9.00 2.22 -15.09
C PRO A 195 10.38 2.28 -15.76
N PHE A 196 11.04 3.45 -15.74
CA PHE A 196 12.39 3.57 -16.30
C PHE A 196 13.39 2.76 -15.50
N LEU A 197 13.34 2.83 -14.16
CA LEU A 197 14.20 2.03 -13.29
C LEU A 197 13.97 0.53 -13.49
N ILE A 198 12.72 0.12 -13.64
CA ILE A 198 12.35 -1.27 -13.93
C ILE A 198 12.96 -1.74 -15.25
N VAL A 199 12.85 -0.95 -16.32
CA VAL A 199 13.48 -1.26 -17.62
C VAL A 199 15.00 -1.36 -17.50
N LEU A 200 15.64 -0.47 -16.74
CA LEU A 200 17.09 -0.48 -16.53
C LEU A 200 17.56 -1.73 -15.79
N VAL A 201 16.85 -2.14 -14.74
CA VAL A 201 17.19 -3.33 -13.95
C VAL A 201 16.87 -4.61 -14.72
N ALA A 202 15.69 -4.69 -15.34
CA ALA A 202 15.27 -5.84 -16.15
C ALA A 202 16.21 -6.08 -17.33
N GLY A 203 16.68 -5.00 -17.98
CA GLY A 203 17.65 -5.04 -19.06
C GLY A 203 19.09 -5.35 -18.64
N SER A 204 19.40 -5.39 -17.35
CA SER A 204 20.76 -5.66 -16.86
C SER A 204 21.13 -7.15 -16.79
N GLY A 205 20.16 -8.06 -17.00
CA GLY A 205 20.33 -9.50 -16.73
C GLY A 205 21.36 -10.20 -17.62
N ASN A 206 21.20 -10.12 -18.94
CA ASN A 206 22.06 -10.85 -19.90
C ASN A 206 23.18 -9.97 -20.51
N THR A 207 23.17 -8.66 -20.24
CA THR A 207 24.08 -7.69 -20.86
C THR A 207 24.51 -6.64 -19.83
N GLN A 208 25.37 -7.06 -18.89
CA GLN A 208 25.93 -6.16 -17.87
C GLN A 208 26.65 -4.93 -18.48
N THR A 209 27.09 -5.01 -19.74
CA THR A 209 27.78 -3.95 -20.50
C THR A 209 26.89 -3.06 -21.37
N ALA A 210 25.57 -3.24 -21.41
CA ALA A 210 24.70 -2.38 -22.22
C ALA A 210 24.51 -0.98 -21.59
N SER A 211 24.91 0.08 -22.31
CA SER A 211 24.70 1.49 -21.94
C SER A 211 23.20 1.83 -21.77
N PHE A 212 22.89 2.87 -20.99
CA PHE A 212 21.53 3.37 -20.75
C PHE A 212 20.73 3.51 -22.06
N ALA A 213 21.33 4.11 -23.09
CA ALA A 213 20.70 4.29 -24.39
C ALA A 213 20.28 2.97 -25.05
N VAL A 214 21.07 1.90 -24.88
CA VAL A 214 20.75 0.57 -25.41
C VAL A 214 19.57 -0.05 -24.67
N ARG A 215 19.54 0.06 -23.34
CA ARG A 215 18.44 -0.50 -22.52
C ARG A 215 17.11 0.19 -22.79
N MET A 216 17.14 1.48 -23.11
CA MET A 216 15.94 2.29 -23.39
C MET A 216 15.49 2.23 -24.85
N ARG A 217 16.33 1.76 -25.78
CA ARG A 217 16.02 1.70 -27.21
C ARG A 217 14.80 0.80 -27.46
N GLY A 218 13.80 1.35 -28.14
CA GLY A 218 12.54 0.67 -28.47
C GLY A 218 11.51 0.60 -27.33
N VAL A 219 11.88 0.91 -26.08
CA VAL A 219 11.00 0.74 -24.90
C VAL A 219 10.81 2.04 -24.09
N GLY A 220 11.58 3.10 -24.35
CA GLY A 220 11.49 4.34 -23.56
C GLY A 220 10.12 5.04 -23.61
N ILE A 221 9.48 5.08 -24.78
CA ILE A 221 8.09 5.60 -24.89
C ILE A 221 7.11 4.69 -24.14
N ILE A 222 7.33 3.37 -24.19
CA ILE A 222 6.48 2.40 -23.48
C ILE A 222 6.60 2.62 -21.98
N ALA A 223 7.81 2.80 -21.44
CA ALA A 223 8.04 3.10 -20.02
C ALA A 223 7.38 4.42 -19.59
N LEU A 224 7.52 5.48 -20.39
CA LEU A 224 6.87 6.76 -20.13
C LEU A 224 5.34 6.62 -20.09
N VAL A 225 4.76 6.01 -21.13
CA VAL A 225 3.31 5.80 -21.21
C VAL A 225 2.85 4.91 -20.07
N SER A 226 3.60 3.87 -19.71
CA SER A 226 3.28 2.98 -18.59
C SER A 226 3.17 3.73 -17.26
N GLY A 227 4.06 4.70 -17.00
CA GLY A 227 3.99 5.57 -15.82
C GLY A 227 2.83 6.57 -15.88
N VAL A 228 2.71 7.31 -16.99
CA VAL A 228 1.66 8.34 -17.18
C VAL A 228 0.25 7.74 -17.14
N SER A 229 0.03 6.63 -17.84
CA SER A 229 -1.26 5.92 -17.85
C SER A 229 -1.57 5.20 -16.54
N PHE A 230 -0.62 5.11 -15.61
CA PHE A 230 -0.87 4.70 -14.23
C PHE A 230 -1.30 5.91 -13.39
N ILE A 231 -0.47 6.94 -13.32
CA ILE A 231 -0.71 8.07 -12.40
C ILE A 231 -1.92 8.91 -12.77
N VAL A 232 -2.17 9.18 -14.06
CA VAL A 232 -3.27 10.07 -14.46
C VAL A 232 -4.63 9.49 -14.03
N PRO A 233 -4.97 8.23 -14.35
CA PRO A 233 -6.21 7.64 -13.84
C PRO A 233 -6.22 7.50 -12.32
N THR A 234 -5.08 7.18 -11.69
CA THR A 234 -4.98 7.13 -10.21
C THR A 234 -5.33 8.46 -9.57
N ALA A 235 -4.77 9.57 -10.05
CA ALA A 235 -5.06 10.91 -9.52
C ALA A 235 -6.52 11.31 -9.76
N VAL A 236 -7.09 11.02 -10.93
CA VAL A 236 -8.49 11.30 -11.25
C VAL A 236 -9.44 10.52 -10.33
N VAL A 237 -9.19 9.23 -10.15
CA VAL A 237 -10.02 8.38 -9.28
C VAL A 237 -9.85 8.77 -7.82
N ALA A 238 -8.63 9.13 -7.39
CA ALA A 238 -8.36 9.59 -6.03
C ALA A 238 -9.16 10.85 -5.71
N ALA A 239 -9.21 11.82 -6.63
CA ALA A 239 -9.97 13.06 -6.45
C ALA A 239 -11.49 12.85 -6.49
N LEU A 240 -12.00 12.01 -7.39
CA LEU A 240 -13.43 11.91 -7.67
C LEU A 240 -14.16 10.82 -6.87
N VAL A 241 -13.47 9.72 -6.57
CA VAL A 241 -14.04 8.53 -5.93
C VAL A 241 -13.46 8.34 -4.55
N GLY A 242 -12.12 8.33 -4.47
CA GLY A 242 -11.39 8.02 -3.25
C GLY A 242 -10.24 7.02 -3.47
N PRO A 243 -9.47 6.72 -2.41
CA PRO A 243 -8.28 5.88 -2.47
C PRO A 243 -8.54 4.43 -2.88
N GLU A 244 -9.74 3.89 -2.65
CA GLU A 244 -10.08 2.47 -2.75
C GLU A 244 -9.82 1.88 -4.15
N LEU A 245 -10.24 2.60 -5.19
CA LEU A 245 -10.12 2.15 -6.58
C LEU A 245 -8.93 2.79 -7.32
N SER A 246 -8.22 3.72 -6.70
CA SER A 246 -7.27 4.62 -7.36
C SER A 246 -6.14 3.87 -8.08
N VAL A 247 -5.43 2.99 -7.36
CA VAL A 247 -4.35 2.19 -7.95
C VAL A 247 -4.87 1.04 -8.79
N VAL A 248 -6.04 0.47 -8.45
CA VAL A 248 -6.64 -0.62 -9.24
C VAL A 248 -6.98 -0.13 -10.65
N VAL A 249 -7.61 1.03 -10.77
CA VAL A 249 -7.92 1.63 -12.08
C VAL A 249 -6.64 2.06 -12.80
N GLY A 250 -5.73 2.75 -12.11
CA GLY A 250 -4.45 3.18 -12.69
C GLY A 250 -3.62 2.03 -13.25
N SER A 251 -3.51 0.93 -12.49
CA SER A 251 -2.77 -0.25 -12.91
C SER A 251 -3.41 -0.95 -14.11
N ILE A 252 -4.74 -1.03 -14.20
CA ILE A 252 -5.45 -1.62 -15.36
C ILE A 252 -5.28 -0.74 -16.60
N CYS A 253 -5.43 0.58 -16.47
CA CYS A 253 -5.16 1.52 -17.57
C CYS A 253 -3.72 1.42 -18.05
N SER A 254 -2.76 1.37 -17.12
CA SER A 254 -1.35 1.16 -17.39
C SER A 254 -1.09 -0.18 -18.09
N LEU A 255 -1.71 -1.26 -17.62
CA LEU A 255 -1.61 -2.59 -18.23
C LEU A 255 -2.11 -2.56 -19.67
N ALA A 256 -3.28 -1.98 -19.93
CA ALA A 256 -3.86 -1.88 -21.27
C ALA A 256 -2.98 -1.06 -22.22
N CYS A 257 -2.54 0.14 -21.81
CA CYS A 257 -1.67 0.99 -22.63
C CYS A 257 -0.31 0.33 -22.89
N THR A 258 0.31 -0.25 -21.86
CA THR A 258 1.61 -0.94 -21.98
C THR A 258 1.50 -2.16 -22.87
N ALA A 259 0.42 -2.94 -22.75
CA ALA A 259 0.17 -4.12 -23.59
C ALA A 259 -0.03 -3.73 -25.06
N LEU A 260 -0.86 -2.71 -25.34
CA LEU A 260 -1.12 -2.23 -26.69
C LEU A 260 0.15 -1.73 -27.37
N LEU A 261 0.97 -0.94 -26.67
CA LEU A 261 2.24 -0.46 -27.21
C LEU A 261 3.28 -1.58 -27.34
N GLY A 262 3.34 -2.50 -26.39
CA GLY A 262 4.21 -3.67 -26.47
C GLY A 262 3.89 -4.55 -27.68
N MET A 263 2.61 -4.86 -27.91
CA MET A 263 2.18 -5.60 -29.10
C MET A 263 2.50 -4.86 -30.40
N ARG A 264 2.36 -3.52 -30.43
CA ARG A 264 2.72 -2.71 -31.60
C ARG A 264 4.23 -2.72 -31.86
N ALA A 265 5.04 -2.59 -30.81
CA ALA A 265 6.49 -2.61 -30.92
C ALA A 265 7.00 -3.98 -31.40
N GLU A 266 6.40 -5.07 -30.91
CA GLU A 266 6.70 -6.43 -31.35
C GLU A 266 6.35 -6.64 -32.84
N ARG A 267 5.19 -6.15 -33.29
CA ARG A 267 4.77 -6.24 -34.71
C ARG A 267 5.62 -5.39 -35.64
N ALA A 268 6.13 -4.26 -35.15
CA ALA A 268 6.97 -3.35 -35.91
C ALA A 268 8.46 -3.77 -35.94
N ASP A 269 8.82 -4.85 -35.23
CA ASP A 269 10.20 -5.37 -35.11
C ASP A 269 11.23 -4.30 -34.70
N VAL A 270 10.79 -3.36 -33.85
CA VAL A 270 11.65 -2.28 -33.32
C VAL A 270 12.37 -2.67 -32.02
N LEU A 271 12.10 -3.88 -31.52
CA LEU A 271 12.63 -4.42 -30.28
C LEU A 271 13.99 -5.06 -30.53
N ASP A 272 14.89 -4.93 -29.56
CA ASP A 272 16.24 -5.42 -29.69
C ASP A 272 16.29 -6.90 -29.31
N ALA A 273 16.69 -7.73 -30.27
CA ALA A 273 16.73 -9.19 -30.14
C ALA A 273 17.53 -9.69 -28.92
N ARG A 274 18.45 -8.88 -28.38
CA ARG A 274 19.20 -9.20 -27.14
C ARG A 274 18.32 -9.38 -25.92
N PHE A 275 17.12 -8.81 -25.93
CA PHE A 275 16.17 -8.88 -24.81
C PHE A 275 15.03 -9.87 -25.06
N HIS A 276 15.03 -10.61 -26.18
CA HIS A 276 14.00 -11.60 -26.46
C HIS A 276 14.14 -12.81 -25.52
N MET A 277 13.02 -13.22 -24.93
CA MET A 277 12.90 -14.42 -24.13
C MET A 277 12.12 -15.49 -24.89
N LYS A 278 12.42 -16.75 -24.62
CA LYS A 278 11.65 -17.88 -25.13
C LYS A 278 10.36 -17.99 -24.32
N VAL A 279 9.30 -17.36 -24.82
CA VAL A 279 7.96 -17.43 -24.22
C VAL A 279 7.15 -18.47 -24.97
N ASP A 280 6.79 -19.56 -24.30
CA ASP A 280 5.84 -20.54 -24.85
C ASP A 280 4.46 -19.89 -24.96
N ARG A 281 4.05 -19.53 -26.18
CA ARG A 281 2.73 -18.96 -26.49
C ARG A 281 1.62 -20.02 -26.50
N SER A 282 1.78 -21.12 -25.75
CA SER A 282 1.17 -22.41 -26.09
C SER A 282 -0.35 -22.52 -25.90
N GLN A 283 -1.05 -21.56 -25.27
CA GLN A 283 -2.52 -21.49 -25.30
C GLN A 283 -3.02 -20.06 -25.25
N ALA A 284 -3.65 -19.60 -26.34
CA ALA A 284 -4.37 -18.33 -26.35
C ALA A 284 -5.61 -18.44 -25.45
N VAL A 285 -5.66 -17.62 -24.40
CA VAL A 285 -6.82 -17.55 -23.48
C VAL A 285 -7.98 -16.89 -24.23
N GLY A 286 -9.12 -17.56 -24.28
CA GLY A 286 -10.32 -17.02 -24.93
C GLY A 286 -10.91 -15.83 -24.16
N ILE A 287 -11.59 -14.91 -24.85
CA ILE A 287 -12.24 -13.73 -24.23
C ILE A 287 -13.19 -14.14 -23.10
N ARG A 288 -13.92 -15.25 -23.27
CA ARG A 288 -14.83 -15.77 -22.23
C ARG A 288 -14.06 -16.20 -20.99
N GLU A 289 -12.94 -16.92 -21.15
CA GLU A 289 -12.10 -17.36 -20.03
C GLU A 289 -11.48 -16.16 -19.31
N ALA A 290 -11.07 -15.14 -20.06
CA ALA A 290 -10.59 -13.87 -19.51
C ALA A 290 -11.66 -13.15 -18.67
N ILE A 291 -12.88 -12.97 -19.20
CA ILE A 291 -13.97 -12.31 -18.47
C ILE A 291 -14.32 -13.09 -17.19
N VAL A 292 -14.35 -14.42 -17.26
CA VAL A 292 -14.60 -15.26 -16.08
C VAL A 292 -13.49 -15.10 -15.04
N ALA A 293 -12.22 -15.12 -15.46
CA ALA A 293 -11.09 -14.94 -14.55
C ALA A 293 -11.10 -13.57 -13.86
N TRP A 294 -11.42 -12.50 -14.60
CA TRP A 294 -11.50 -11.13 -14.08
C TRP A 294 -12.81 -10.78 -13.37
N SER A 295 -13.83 -11.66 -13.40
CA SER A 295 -15.19 -11.36 -12.96
C SER A 295 -15.29 -10.80 -11.54
N THR A 296 -14.58 -11.37 -10.57
CA THR A 296 -14.53 -10.86 -9.18
C THR A 296 -14.06 -9.41 -9.14
N PHE A 297 -13.00 -9.06 -9.87
CA PHE A 297 -12.45 -7.70 -9.88
C PHE A 297 -13.35 -6.71 -10.62
N ILE A 298 -13.94 -7.14 -11.73
CA ILE A 298 -14.94 -6.34 -12.46
C ILE A 298 -16.12 -6.03 -11.54
N LEU A 299 -16.61 -7.01 -10.77
CA LEU A 299 -17.71 -6.80 -9.83
C LEU A 299 -17.31 -5.89 -8.67
N ILE A 300 -16.10 -6.00 -8.12
CA ILE A 300 -15.59 -5.08 -7.10
C ILE A 300 -15.61 -3.65 -7.64
N PHE A 301 -15.06 -3.44 -8.84
CA PHE A 301 -15.03 -2.13 -9.49
C PHE A 301 -16.44 -1.57 -9.70
N VAL A 302 -17.35 -2.35 -10.30
CA VAL A 302 -18.73 -1.92 -10.59
C VAL A 302 -19.49 -1.58 -9.32
N LEU A 303 -19.40 -2.43 -8.28
CA LEU A 303 -20.14 -2.21 -7.03
C LEU A 303 -19.59 -1.01 -6.26
N LEU A 304 -18.26 -0.91 -6.08
CA LEU A 304 -17.67 0.23 -5.36
C LEU A 304 -17.89 1.56 -6.09
N MET A 305 -17.78 1.57 -7.42
CA MET A 305 -18.09 2.76 -8.21
C MET A 305 -19.58 3.11 -8.12
N GLY A 306 -20.46 2.12 -8.20
CA GLY A 306 -21.92 2.29 -8.08
C GLY A 306 -22.35 2.84 -6.73
N THR A 307 -21.63 2.51 -5.64
CA THR A 307 -21.94 2.97 -4.29
C THR A 307 -21.20 4.25 -3.91
N SER A 308 -20.30 4.74 -4.77
CA SER A 308 -19.49 5.93 -4.51
C SER A 308 -20.30 7.23 -4.59
N LYS A 309 -19.68 8.35 -4.18
CA LYS A 309 -20.24 9.70 -4.28
C LYS A 309 -20.62 10.11 -5.72
N LEU A 310 -20.09 9.42 -6.75
CA LEU A 310 -20.44 9.67 -8.15
C LEU A 310 -21.89 9.31 -8.48
N VAL A 311 -22.48 8.35 -7.76
CA VAL A 311 -23.90 7.96 -7.90
C VAL A 311 -24.67 8.49 -6.69
N ALA A 312 -24.79 9.81 -6.62
CA ALA A 312 -25.32 10.53 -5.45
C ALA A 312 -26.66 9.98 -4.91
N PRO A 313 -27.67 9.62 -5.73
CA PRO A 313 -28.94 9.10 -5.21
C PRO A 313 -28.76 7.79 -4.42
N LEU A 314 -27.96 6.86 -4.95
CA LEU A 314 -27.71 5.57 -4.30
C LEU A 314 -26.83 5.76 -3.06
N ASN A 315 -25.79 6.58 -3.16
CA ASN A 315 -24.90 6.87 -2.04
C ASN A 315 -25.65 7.52 -0.86
N ALA A 316 -26.49 8.53 -1.12
CA ALA A 316 -27.30 9.19 -0.09
C ALA A 316 -28.29 8.22 0.58
N TRP A 317 -28.91 7.34 -0.21
CA TRP A 317 -29.78 6.30 0.34
C TRP A 317 -29.00 5.29 1.20
N LEU A 318 -27.80 4.90 0.81
CA LEU A 318 -26.97 3.98 1.61
C LEU A 318 -26.41 4.65 2.88
N ALA A 319 -26.15 5.96 2.84
CA ALA A 319 -25.58 6.71 3.96
C ALA A 319 -26.50 6.76 5.20
N GLN A 320 -27.81 6.56 5.03
CA GLN A 320 -28.77 6.51 6.14
C GLN A 320 -28.51 5.33 7.10
N PHE A 321 -27.86 4.27 6.60
CA PHE A 321 -27.51 3.10 7.41
C PHE A 321 -26.17 3.32 8.12
N SER A 322 -26.13 4.35 8.97
CA SER A 322 -24.96 4.69 9.77
C SER A 322 -25.33 5.01 11.23
N SER A 323 -24.35 4.93 12.11
CA SER A 323 -24.51 5.27 13.53
C SER A 323 -23.28 6.03 14.00
N THR A 324 -23.50 7.18 14.63
CA THR A 324 -22.42 7.99 15.22
C THR A 324 -22.45 7.85 16.72
N VAL A 325 -21.31 7.53 17.32
CA VAL A 325 -21.16 7.37 18.76
C VAL A 325 -19.95 8.17 19.25
N VAL A 326 -20.00 8.57 20.51
CA VAL A 326 -18.85 9.13 21.22
C VAL A 326 -18.39 8.09 22.23
N VAL A 327 -17.17 7.59 22.06
CA VAL A 327 -16.62 6.51 22.90
C VAL A 327 -15.73 7.07 24.00
N TYR A 328 -14.88 8.05 23.66
CA TYR A 328 -13.99 8.69 24.62
C TYR A 328 -14.75 9.51 25.67
N THR A 329 -14.27 9.46 26.91
CA THR A 329 -14.95 10.09 28.06
C THR A 329 -14.21 11.29 28.65
N GLY A 330 -13.05 11.65 28.09
CA GLY A 330 -12.27 12.81 28.52
C GLY A 330 -12.62 14.09 27.74
N ALA A 331 -11.74 15.08 27.81
CA ALA A 331 -11.88 16.36 27.09
C ALA A 331 -11.76 16.20 25.57
N ASP A 332 -12.48 17.05 24.83
CA ASP A 332 -12.49 17.10 23.36
C ASP A 332 -12.66 15.73 22.66
N PRO A 333 -13.74 14.98 22.97
CA PRO A 333 -13.91 13.65 22.44
C PRO A 333 -14.23 13.68 20.93
N GLY A 334 -13.55 12.81 20.18
CA GLY A 334 -13.87 12.54 18.79
C GLY A 334 -15.22 11.83 18.64
N SER A 335 -15.92 12.11 17.53
CA SER A 335 -17.09 11.34 17.12
C SER A 335 -16.68 10.22 16.18
N LEU A 336 -17.20 9.01 16.42
CA LEU A 336 -16.94 7.83 15.60
C LEU A 336 -18.21 7.45 14.83
N SER A 337 -18.15 7.52 13.51
CA SER A 337 -19.25 7.10 12.63
C SER A 337 -19.01 5.70 12.05
N PHE A 338 -19.99 4.82 12.21
CA PHE A 338 -20.04 3.50 11.61
C PHE A 338 -21.02 3.49 10.46
N SER A 339 -20.54 3.30 9.23
CA SER A 339 -21.42 3.01 8.08
C SER A 339 -21.64 1.50 8.01
N TRP A 340 -22.87 1.01 8.15
CA TRP A 340 -23.12 -0.43 8.23
C TRP A 340 -23.20 -1.11 6.87
N VAL A 341 -23.71 -0.38 5.87
CA VAL A 341 -23.90 -0.90 4.49
C VAL A 341 -22.95 -0.21 3.52
N ASN A 342 -22.79 1.11 3.63
CA ASN A 342 -21.93 1.89 2.74
C ASN A 342 -20.45 1.82 3.15
N THR A 343 -19.93 0.61 3.33
CA THR A 343 -18.51 0.37 3.63
C THR A 343 -17.93 -0.55 2.57
N PRO A 344 -16.74 -0.23 2.00
CA PRO A 344 -16.17 -1.00 0.90
C PRO A 344 -16.10 -2.50 1.16
N GLY A 345 -15.77 -2.91 2.39
CA GLY A 345 -15.63 -4.31 2.77
C GLY A 345 -16.89 -5.15 2.55
N VAL A 346 -18.08 -4.59 2.78
CA VAL A 346 -19.36 -5.28 2.52
C VAL A 346 -19.51 -5.58 1.04
N TRP A 347 -19.30 -4.58 0.19
CA TRP A 347 -19.43 -4.70 -1.26
C TRP A 347 -18.37 -5.60 -1.89
N ILE A 348 -17.16 -5.60 -1.35
CA ILE A 348 -16.09 -6.52 -1.77
C ILE A 348 -16.46 -7.96 -1.46
N ILE A 349 -17.04 -8.25 -0.28
CA ILE A 349 -17.53 -9.60 0.05
C ILE A 349 -18.62 -10.03 -0.94
N VAL A 350 -19.59 -9.16 -1.21
CA VAL A 350 -20.66 -9.43 -2.18
C VAL A 350 -20.08 -9.71 -3.57
N ALA A 351 -19.13 -8.89 -4.03
CA ALA A 351 -18.43 -9.06 -5.30
C ALA A 351 -17.64 -10.38 -5.36
N ALA A 352 -16.95 -10.74 -4.28
CA ALA A 352 -16.18 -11.98 -4.17
C ALA A 352 -17.09 -13.22 -4.25
N LEU A 353 -18.24 -13.20 -3.56
CA LEU A 353 -19.21 -14.29 -3.61
C LEU A 353 -19.83 -14.43 -5.00
N ALA A 354 -20.22 -13.33 -5.63
CA ALA A 354 -20.79 -13.35 -6.98
C ALA A 354 -19.75 -13.75 -8.04
N GLY A 355 -18.55 -13.15 -8.01
CA GLY A 355 -17.45 -13.47 -8.92
C GLY A 355 -16.95 -14.90 -8.74
N GLY A 356 -16.82 -15.36 -7.50
CA GLY A 356 -16.48 -16.76 -7.21
C GLY A 356 -17.50 -17.74 -7.79
N ARG A 357 -18.80 -17.40 -7.79
CA ARG A 357 -19.83 -18.26 -8.42
C ARG A 357 -19.66 -18.30 -9.93
N ILE A 358 -19.35 -17.16 -10.56
CA ILE A 358 -19.06 -17.07 -12.00
C ILE A 358 -17.81 -17.88 -12.35
N GLN A 359 -16.81 -17.89 -11.48
CA GLN A 359 -15.59 -18.70 -11.59
C GLN A 359 -15.80 -20.19 -11.26
N GLY A 360 -17.02 -20.61 -10.89
CA GLY A 360 -17.37 -22.00 -10.64
C GLY A 360 -17.13 -22.51 -9.21
N ALA A 361 -16.81 -21.64 -8.25
CA ALA A 361 -16.67 -22.05 -6.85
C ALA A 361 -18.02 -22.44 -6.22
N GLY A 362 -18.07 -23.58 -5.54
CA GLY A 362 -19.21 -23.99 -4.73
C GLY A 362 -19.29 -23.23 -3.40
N ALA A 363 -20.48 -23.17 -2.79
CA ALA A 363 -20.69 -22.48 -1.51
C ALA A 363 -19.79 -23.02 -0.38
N GLY A 364 -19.53 -24.33 -0.35
CA GLY A 364 -18.62 -24.95 0.63
C GLY A 364 -17.16 -24.53 0.45
N GLN A 365 -16.71 -24.34 -0.80
CA GLN A 365 -15.37 -23.82 -1.08
C GLN A 365 -15.27 -22.36 -0.64
N MET A 366 -16.26 -21.53 -0.94
CA MET A 366 -16.29 -20.13 -0.52
C MET A 366 -16.25 -19.99 1.00
N ALA A 367 -17.07 -20.73 1.73
CA ALA A 367 -17.10 -20.70 3.20
C ALA A 367 -15.76 -21.16 3.80
N ARG A 368 -15.15 -22.21 3.22
CA ARG A 368 -13.83 -22.70 3.65
C ARG A 368 -12.74 -21.65 3.43
N VAL A 369 -12.71 -21.02 2.25
CA VAL A 369 -11.74 -19.97 1.91
C VAL A 369 -11.94 -18.74 2.79
N PHE A 370 -13.19 -18.36 3.07
CA PHE A 370 -13.50 -17.26 3.99
C PHE A 370 -12.99 -17.54 5.41
N ALA A 371 -13.31 -18.71 5.97
CA ALA A 371 -12.85 -19.10 7.30
C ALA A 371 -11.31 -19.20 7.38
N ALA A 372 -10.67 -19.74 6.35
CA ALA A 372 -9.21 -19.77 6.24
C ALA A 372 -8.63 -18.36 6.20
N THR A 373 -9.25 -17.45 5.44
CA THR A 373 -8.82 -16.05 5.32
C THR A 373 -8.92 -15.32 6.66
N VAL A 374 -10.03 -15.48 7.40
CA VAL A 374 -10.18 -14.88 8.73
C VAL A 374 -9.07 -15.36 9.67
N ARG A 375 -8.79 -16.68 9.70
CA ARG A 375 -7.70 -17.24 10.52
C ARG A 375 -6.33 -16.73 10.09
N GLN A 376 -6.08 -16.64 8.79
CA GLN A 376 -4.84 -16.11 8.22
C GLN A 376 -4.62 -14.65 8.65
N MET A 377 -5.69 -13.85 8.71
CA MET A 377 -5.62 -12.43 9.00
C MET A 377 -5.67 -12.07 10.49
N MET A 378 -5.92 -13.02 11.41
CA MET A 378 -5.98 -12.75 12.85
C MET A 378 -4.76 -12.00 13.42
N PRO A 379 -3.51 -12.33 13.05
CA PRO A 379 -2.35 -11.55 13.49
C PRO A 379 -2.43 -10.07 13.04
N THR A 380 -2.91 -9.82 11.81
CA THR A 380 -3.13 -8.46 11.28
C THR A 380 -4.23 -7.75 12.05
N VAL A 381 -5.33 -8.43 12.40
CA VAL A 381 -6.42 -7.87 13.22
C VAL A 381 -5.90 -7.41 14.58
N VAL A 382 -5.14 -8.26 15.27
CA VAL A 382 -4.53 -7.93 16.57
C VAL A 382 -3.56 -6.76 16.45
N THR A 383 -2.77 -6.72 15.37
CA THR A 383 -1.85 -5.61 15.09
C THR A 383 -2.61 -4.30 14.93
N MET A 384 -3.69 -4.26 14.15
CA MET A 384 -4.49 -3.05 13.91
C MET A 384 -5.18 -2.57 15.18
N LEU A 385 -5.78 -3.48 15.95
CA LEU A 385 -6.36 -3.15 17.26
C LEU A 385 -5.32 -2.47 18.15
N ALA A 386 -4.17 -3.10 18.35
CA ALA A 386 -3.13 -2.59 19.24
C ALA A 386 -2.55 -1.25 18.73
N VAL A 387 -2.29 -1.11 17.44
CA VAL A 387 -1.74 0.13 16.85
C VAL A 387 -2.73 1.28 16.93
N LEU A 388 -4.01 1.08 16.57
CA LEU A 388 -5.01 2.16 16.67
C LEU A 388 -5.35 2.52 18.12
N GLY A 389 -5.42 1.52 19.00
CA GLY A 389 -5.56 1.75 20.44
C GLY A 389 -4.37 2.57 20.98
N CYS A 390 -3.15 2.22 20.59
CA CYS A 390 -1.94 2.96 20.94
C CYS A 390 -2.00 4.41 20.44
N ALA A 391 -2.36 4.61 19.16
CA ALA A 391 -2.46 5.93 18.56
C ALA A 391 -3.49 6.82 19.28
N LYS A 392 -4.68 6.29 19.61
CA LYS A 392 -5.71 7.04 20.34
C LYS A 392 -5.28 7.36 21.77
N VAL A 393 -4.69 6.41 22.50
CA VAL A 393 -4.17 6.66 23.85
C VAL A 393 -3.06 7.71 23.82
N MET A 394 -2.10 7.60 22.90
CA MET A 394 -1.01 8.58 22.75
C MET A 394 -1.54 9.97 22.36
N GLY A 395 -2.56 10.02 21.51
CA GLY A 395 -3.20 11.26 21.06
C GLY A 395 -3.87 11.99 22.21
N TYR A 396 -4.83 11.33 22.88
CA TYR A 396 -5.55 11.93 24.00
C TYR A 396 -4.66 12.23 25.21
N ALA A 397 -3.61 11.44 25.45
CA ALA A 397 -2.64 11.72 26.51
C ALA A 397 -1.73 12.93 26.19
N GLY A 398 -1.63 13.40 24.94
CA GLY A 398 -0.71 14.48 24.56
C GLY A 398 0.74 14.03 24.31
N MET A 399 0.98 12.72 24.17
CA MET A 399 2.30 12.19 23.80
C MET A 399 2.69 12.61 22.38
N ILE A 400 1.72 12.58 21.45
CA ILE A 400 1.93 12.97 20.05
C ILE A 400 2.33 14.45 19.95
N SER A 401 1.71 15.31 20.75
CA SER A 401 2.06 16.73 20.86
C SER A 401 3.47 16.92 21.42
N SER A 402 3.89 16.10 22.39
CA SER A 402 5.26 16.12 22.93
C SER A 402 6.31 15.73 21.89
N ILE A 403 6.02 14.74 21.03
CA ILE A 403 6.89 14.32 19.92
C ILE A 403 7.01 15.45 18.90
N SER A 404 5.86 15.95 18.42
CA SER A 404 5.81 16.97 17.36
C SER A 404 6.48 18.27 17.80
N ALA A 405 6.23 18.74 19.02
CA ALA A 405 6.82 19.97 19.54
C ALA A 405 8.34 19.92 19.57
N PHE A 406 8.94 18.81 20.00
CA PHE A 406 10.40 18.66 20.01
C PHE A 406 10.99 18.59 18.60
N CYS A 407 10.37 17.81 17.70
CA CYS A 407 10.82 17.73 16.31
C CYS A 407 10.82 19.11 15.65
N ILE A 408 9.74 19.87 15.81
CA ILE A 408 9.62 21.23 15.26
C ILE A 408 10.61 22.19 15.92
N GLN A 409 10.84 22.09 17.23
CA GLN A 409 11.85 22.91 17.89
C GLN A 409 13.25 22.69 17.29
N MET A 410 13.57 21.46 16.89
CA MET A 410 14.87 21.10 16.32
C MET A 410 14.99 21.44 14.83
N THR A 411 13.93 21.23 14.05
CA THR A 411 13.98 21.40 12.58
C THR A 411 13.41 22.74 12.10
N GLY A 412 12.59 23.39 12.90
CA GLY A 412 11.82 24.57 12.51
C GLY A 412 11.04 24.34 11.21
N GLY A 413 11.08 25.33 10.32
CA GLY A 413 10.49 25.24 8.97
C GLY A 413 11.10 24.17 8.07
N LEU A 414 12.21 23.51 8.46
CA LEU A 414 12.80 22.40 7.72
C LEU A 414 12.15 21.04 8.02
N TYR A 415 11.17 20.97 8.92
CA TYR A 415 10.46 19.73 9.26
C TYR A 415 9.92 18.95 8.04
N PRO A 416 9.38 19.57 6.97
CA PRO A 416 8.92 18.84 5.78
C PRO A 416 9.99 17.94 5.14
N LEU A 417 11.29 18.29 5.26
CA LEU A 417 12.38 17.43 4.78
C LEU A 417 12.50 16.13 5.57
N VAL A 418 12.09 16.13 6.84
CA VAL A 418 12.22 15.00 7.76
C VAL A 418 10.96 14.13 7.75
N ALA A 419 9.79 14.68 7.42
CA ALA A 419 8.52 13.96 7.43
C ALA A 419 8.53 12.64 6.61
N PRO A 420 9.05 12.58 5.38
CA PRO A 420 9.18 11.32 4.64
C PRO A 420 10.11 10.29 5.30
N TRP A 421 11.14 10.73 6.03
CA TRP A 421 12.05 9.82 6.74
C TRP A 421 11.34 9.10 7.88
N ILE A 422 10.46 9.81 8.59
CA ILE A 422 9.64 9.23 9.65
C ILE A 422 8.73 8.13 9.07
N GLY A 423 8.02 8.43 7.98
CA GLY A 423 7.19 7.46 7.27
C GLY A 423 7.98 6.25 6.76
N MET A 424 9.20 6.48 6.24
CA MET A 424 10.10 5.43 5.79
C MET A 424 10.52 4.50 6.93
N VAL A 425 10.95 5.06 8.06
CA VAL A 425 11.37 4.25 9.22
C VAL A 425 10.21 3.40 9.71
N GLY A 426 9.01 3.96 9.80
CA GLY A 426 7.81 3.20 10.19
C GLY A 426 7.52 2.04 9.24
N ALA A 427 7.56 2.25 7.93
CA ALA A 427 7.32 1.19 6.95
C ALA A 427 8.47 0.17 6.85
N PHE A 428 9.73 0.60 6.98
CA PHE A 428 10.90 -0.27 6.99
C PHE A 428 10.82 -1.28 8.14
N VAL A 429 10.44 -0.80 9.31
CA VAL A 429 10.33 -1.60 10.54
C VAL A 429 9.12 -2.53 10.50
N THR A 430 7.95 -2.00 10.13
CA THR A 430 6.68 -2.73 10.23
C THR A 430 6.33 -3.54 8.99
N GLY A 431 6.95 -3.24 7.84
CA GLY A 431 6.57 -3.81 6.54
C GLY A 431 5.18 -3.38 6.05
N SER A 432 4.54 -2.39 6.69
CA SER A 432 3.13 -2.05 6.50
C SER A 432 2.93 -0.54 6.41
N GLY A 433 2.34 -0.08 5.29
CA GLY A 433 1.99 1.33 5.12
C GLY A 433 0.93 1.78 6.11
N THR A 434 -0.14 1.01 6.25
CA THR A 434 -1.20 1.28 7.23
C THR A 434 -0.66 1.40 8.65
N SER A 435 0.24 0.50 9.07
CA SER A 435 0.78 0.55 10.43
C SER A 435 1.68 1.78 10.64
N SER A 436 2.49 2.14 9.64
CA SER A 436 3.29 3.36 9.68
C SER A 436 2.43 4.62 9.73
N GLY A 437 1.43 4.73 8.84
CA GLY A 437 0.44 5.80 8.80
C GLY A 437 -0.27 5.99 10.14
N MET A 438 -0.70 4.89 10.77
CA MET A 438 -1.37 4.96 12.07
C MET A 438 -0.49 5.47 13.21
N LEU A 439 0.80 5.15 13.19
CA LEU A 439 1.73 5.54 14.26
C LEU A 439 2.23 6.97 14.09
N PHE A 440 2.53 7.37 12.85
CA PHE A 440 3.23 8.63 12.56
C PHE A 440 2.39 9.68 11.86
N GLY A 441 1.25 9.30 11.26
CA GLY A 441 0.29 10.21 10.68
C GLY A 441 -0.18 11.32 11.62
N PRO A 442 -0.58 11.00 12.87
CA PRO A 442 -0.93 12.02 13.85
C PRO A 442 0.23 12.96 14.19
N VAL A 443 1.48 12.47 14.18
CA VAL A 443 2.67 13.32 14.38
C VAL A 443 2.79 14.33 13.23
N GLN A 444 2.53 13.91 11.99
CA GLN A 444 2.51 14.80 10.83
C GLN A 444 1.36 15.80 10.89
N ALA A 445 0.16 15.38 11.27
CA ALA A 445 -1.00 16.26 11.42
C ALA A 445 -0.76 17.32 12.49
N GLN A 446 -0.20 16.91 13.64
CA GLN A 446 0.19 17.83 14.70
C GLN A 446 1.29 18.80 14.25
N ALA A 447 2.24 18.31 13.44
CA ALA A 447 3.30 19.15 12.90
C ALA A 447 2.76 20.19 11.92
N ALA A 448 1.77 19.83 11.10
CA ALA A 448 1.08 20.77 10.22
C ALA A 448 0.45 21.92 11.01
N SER A 449 -0.29 21.58 12.08
CA SER A 449 -0.92 22.57 12.97
C SER A 449 0.10 23.51 13.61
N ALA A 450 1.22 22.97 14.10
CA ALA A 450 2.25 23.76 14.77
C ALA A 450 3.06 24.64 13.80
N LEU A 451 3.20 24.25 12.53
CA LEU A 451 3.88 25.02 11.49
C LEU A 451 2.94 25.97 10.73
N GLY A 452 1.62 25.85 10.91
CA GLY A 452 0.63 26.53 10.07
C GLY A 452 0.63 26.03 8.62
N ALA A 453 1.08 24.80 8.38
CA ALA A 453 1.12 24.19 7.05
C ALA A 453 -0.19 23.47 6.71
N ASP A 454 -0.43 23.23 5.42
CA ASP A 454 -1.59 22.45 4.98
C ASP A 454 -1.54 21.02 5.55
N PRO A 455 -2.59 20.56 6.26
CA PRO A 455 -2.58 19.26 6.90
C PRO A 455 -2.61 18.11 5.90
N TYR A 456 -3.24 18.27 4.73
CA TYR A 456 -3.24 17.22 3.70
C TYR A 456 -1.84 17.02 3.14
N TRP A 457 -1.14 18.12 2.82
CA TRP A 457 0.24 18.09 2.33
C TRP A 457 1.16 17.38 3.32
N MET A 458 1.16 17.80 4.59
CA MET A 458 2.05 17.27 5.61
C MET A 458 1.76 15.80 5.94
N VAL A 459 0.49 15.42 6.05
CA VAL A 459 0.11 14.03 6.35
C VAL A 459 0.45 13.11 5.18
N ALA A 460 0.25 13.55 3.93
CA ALA A 460 0.63 12.77 2.74
C ALA A 460 2.14 12.46 2.65
N LEU A 461 3.00 13.33 3.22
CA LEU A 461 4.45 13.08 3.28
C LEU A 461 4.81 11.80 4.03
N ASN A 462 3.99 11.40 5.00
CA ASN A 462 4.18 10.13 5.69
C ASN A 462 4.08 8.96 4.71
N GLU A 463 3.03 8.94 3.89
CA GLU A 463 2.76 7.88 2.93
C GLU A 463 3.76 7.88 1.76
N LEU A 464 4.31 9.05 1.40
CA LEU A 464 5.48 9.14 0.53
C LEU A 464 6.68 8.37 1.11
N GLY A 465 7.02 8.66 2.36
CA GLY A 465 8.07 7.97 3.09
C GLY A 465 7.85 6.46 3.18
N VAL A 466 6.60 6.07 3.47
CA VAL A 466 6.17 4.67 3.52
C VAL A 466 6.48 3.95 2.22
N ALA A 467 6.24 4.58 1.08
CA ALA A 467 6.50 4.00 -0.23
C ALA A 467 7.99 3.64 -0.38
N ALA A 468 8.90 4.52 0.05
CA ALA A 468 10.33 4.23 0.11
C ALA A 468 10.69 3.12 1.13
N GLY A 469 10.09 3.18 2.32
CA GLY A 469 10.41 2.25 3.41
C GLY A 469 9.96 0.81 3.13
N LYS A 470 8.84 0.65 2.43
CA LYS A 470 8.29 -0.67 2.10
C LYS A 470 9.23 -1.47 1.19
N MET A 471 9.92 -0.80 0.26
CA MET A 471 10.95 -1.43 -0.59
C MET A 471 12.08 -2.06 0.21
N LEU A 472 12.41 -1.48 1.37
CA LEU A 472 13.53 -1.88 2.22
C LEU A 472 13.13 -2.85 3.34
N SER A 473 11.84 -2.99 3.60
CA SER A 473 11.36 -3.72 4.76
C SER A 473 11.80 -5.20 4.74
N PRO A 474 12.40 -5.73 5.83
CA PRO A 474 12.82 -7.12 5.90
C PRO A 474 11.69 -8.11 5.58
N GLN A 475 10.46 -7.76 5.97
CA GLN A 475 9.28 -8.56 5.68
C GLN A 475 9.01 -8.67 4.17
N THR A 476 9.03 -7.56 3.43
CA THR A 476 8.74 -7.59 1.99
C THR A 476 9.89 -8.28 1.23
N LEU A 477 11.13 -8.06 1.66
CA LEU A 477 12.31 -8.75 1.14
C LEU A 477 12.19 -10.27 1.31
N ALA A 478 11.87 -10.74 2.52
CA ALA A 478 11.73 -12.15 2.83
C ALA A 478 10.59 -12.81 2.05
N ILE A 479 9.44 -12.14 1.92
CA ILE A 479 8.30 -12.63 1.12
C ILE A 479 8.69 -12.79 -0.36
N GLY A 480 9.39 -11.80 -0.93
CA GLY A 480 9.86 -11.87 -2.30
C GLY A 480 10.88 -12.99 -2.53
N LEU A 481 11.87 -13.14 -1.65
CA LEU A 481 12.87 -14.21 -1.74
C LEU A 481 12.26 -15.61 -1.57
N ALA A 482 11.31 -15.75 -0.64
CA ALA A 482 10.60 -17.01 -0.41
C ALA A 482 9.79 -17.43 -1.64
N SER A 483 9.14 -16.49 -2.35
CA SER A 483 8.33 -16.83 -3.53
C SER A 483 9.17 -17.37 -4.69
N VAL A 484 10.43 -16.96 -4.78
CA VAL A 484 11.40 -17.44 -5.77
C VAL A 484 12.32 -18.55 -5.24
N ARG A 485 12.01 -19.11 -4.07
CA ARG A 485 12.74 -20.22 -3.41
C ARG A 485 14.22 -19.93 -3.18
N VAL A 486 14.56 -18.68 -2.89
CA VAL A 486 15.92 -18.27 -2.52
C VAL A 486 15.99 -18.01 -1.03
N VAL A 487 17.02 -18.54 -0.37
CA VAL A 487 17.24 -18.40 1.08
C VAL A 487 18.59 -17.75 1.34
N GLY A 488 18.68 -16.88 2.36
CA GLY A 488 19.95 -16.33 2.84
C GLY A 488 20.55 -15.21 1.99
N LYS A 489 19.80 -14.68 1.01
CA LYS A 489 20.22 -13.57 0.14
C LYS A 489 19.59 -12.22 0.51
N ASP A 490 19.02 -12.11 1.70
CA ASP A 490 18.35 -10.92 2.23
C ASP A 490 19.27 -9.68 2.19
N ALA A 491 20.51 -9.83 2.65
CA ALA A 491 21.48 -8.74 2.67
C ALA A 491 21.93 -8.32 1.26
N GLU A 492 22.05 -9.27 0.34
CA GLU A 492 22.40 -9.02 -1.07
C GLU A 492 21.28 -8.24 -1.77
N LEU A 493 20.04 -8.67 -1.57
CA LEU A 493 18.86 -7.99 -2.10
C LEU A 493 18.69 -6.61 -1.48
N LEU A 494 18.82 -6.47 -0.15
CA LEU A 494 18.74 -5.18 0.55
C LEU A 494 19.78 -4.20 0.01
N ARG A 495 21.04 -4.62 -0.14
CA ARG A 495 22.11 -3.79 -0.72
C ARG A 495 21.81 -3.35 -2.15
N SER A 496 21.10 -4.20 -2.90
CA SER A 496 20.72 -3.93 -4.29
C SER A 496 19.58 -2.91 -4.41
N VAL A 497 18.59 -2.94 -3.49
CA VAL A 497 17.45 -2.01 -3.49
C VAL A 497 17.75 -0.68 -2.79
N LEU A 498 18.69 -0.67 -1.84
CA LEU A 498 19.01 0.50 -1.00
C LEU A 498 19.30 1.80 -1.78
N PRO A 499 20.12 1.81 -2.86
CA PRO A 499 20.41 3.05 -3.59
C PRO A 499 19.14 3.68 -4.20
N TYR A 500 18.21 2.85 -4.67
CA TYR A 500 16.95 3.32 -5.27
C TYR A 500 16.03 3.91 -4.21
N ALA A 501 15.86 3.22 -3.07
CA ALA A 501 15.01 3.71 -1.99
C ALA A 501 15.54 5.00 -1.37
N LEU A 502 16.86 5.12 -1.15
CA LEU A 502 17.46 6.35 -0.66
C LEU A 502 17.36 7.48 -1.69
N GLY A 503 17.56 7.19 -2.98
CA GLY A 503 17.35 8.16 -4.05
C GLY A 503 15.91 8.68 -4.08
N PHE A 504 14.93 7.78 -3.94
CA PHE A 504 13.51 8.14 -3.84
C PHE A 504 13.27 9.02 -2.62
N LEU A 505 13.78 8.64 -1.45
CA LEU A 505 13.57 9.36 -0.21
C LEU A 505 14.14 10.79 -0.24
N VAL A 506 15.34 10.97 -0.80
CA VAL A 506 15.93 12.30 -0.98
C VAL A 506 15.06 13.14 -1.90
N ALA A 507 14.63 12.60 -3.05
CA ALA A 507 13.74 13.31 -3.96
C ALA A 507 12.37 13.63 -3.32
N MET A 508 11.80 12.71 -2.54
CA MET A 508 10.56 12.90 -1.79
C MET A 508 10.70 14.03 -0.77
N SER A 509 11.84 14.11 -0.08
CA SER A 509 12.14 15.19 0.86
C SER A 509 12.21 16.54 0.14
N LEU A 510 12.83 16.60 -1.03
CA LEU A 510 12.90 17.83 -1.83
C LEU A 510 11.51 18.28 -2.31
N ILE A 511 10.67 17.34 -2.77
CA ILE A 511 9.28 17.62 -3.14
C ILE A 511 8.50 18.13 -1.93
N ALA A 512 8.69 17.51 -0.77
CA ALA A 512 8.05 17.90 0.48
C ALA A 512 8.27 19.38 0.82
N MET A 513 9.53 19.83 0.72
CA MET A 513 9.91 21.20 0.97
C MET A 513 9.38 22.16 -0.10
N ALA A 514 9.48 21.78 -1.38
CA ALA A 514 9.01 22.61 -2.49
C ALA A 514 7.51 22.90 -2.39
N GLY A 515 6.69 21.90 -2.04
CA GLY A 515 5.24 22.10 -1.92
C GLY A 515 4.80 22.85 -0.67
N THR A 516 5.65 22.99 0.36
CA THR A 516 5.36 23.91 1.48
C THR A 516 5.64 25.38 1.17
N MET A 517 6.27 25.67 0.03
CA MET A 517 6.57 27.04 -0.44
C MET A 517 5.58 27.56 -1.49
N LEU A 518 4.68 26.69 -1.96
CA LEU A 518 3.61 26.98 -2.92
C LEU A 518 2.30 27.16 -2.15
#